data_AF-A0A550CIF6-F1
#
_entry.id   AF-A0A550CIF6-F1
#
_cell.length_a   1.000
_cell.length_b   1.000
_cell.length_c   1.000
_cell.angle_alpha   90.00
_cell.angle_beta   90.00
_cell.angle_gamma   90.00
#
_symmetry.space_group_name_H-M   'P 1'
#
loop_
_entity.id
_entity.type
_entity.pdbx_description
1 polymer ?
#
loop_
_entity_poly.entity_id
_entity_poly.type
_entity_poly.pdbx_seq_one_letter_code
_entity_poly.pdbx_strand_id
1 'polypeptide(L)'
;MTTTDYDFLPNSILPDRDAIITKCKEAGFCGGTGFPLRDANGEAIIAWVKYGPYVTVNEARTQDFASKELARTPDFALVKAPRVFDAFQWEHPAFTLGCIVMEYVDGSDCGPVDVDDVAKAVQRLIDIRGPDLAPGHIGGTLVHSFFFLDWVAPARYTSVTDLQDHINNILKHKGDSRRVDIVSEAENGLFLCPCDIDPGNFRRRSIDGQLFALDFGATCLLPSSFFAVAMRLSENRFCRKVAQRVTYNEPEDVSAIVAASYYLVQFGAQPVALPRRLQVANT
;
A
#
# COMPACT_ATOMS: atom_id res chain seq x y z
N MET A 1 21.58 -19.96 5.84
CA MET A 1 20.29 -19.32 6.13
C MET A 1 20.55 -17.85 6.35
N THR A 2 20.33 -17.02 5.33
CA THR A 2 20.30 -15.56 5.49
C THR A 2 18.98 -15.22 6.17
N THR A 3 19.02 -14.92 7.46
CA THR A 3 17.90 -14.32 8.19
C THR A 3 17.49 -13.06 7.44
N THR A 4 16.19 -12.88 7.20
CA THR A 4 15.67 -11.65 6.62
C THR A 4 15.82 -10.55 7.67
N ASP A 5 16.35 -9.37 7.30
CA ASP A 5 16.61 -8.26 8.24
C ASP A 5 15.33 -7.62 8.84
N TYR A 6 14.15 -8.21 8.57
CA TYR A 6 12.85 -7.59 8.77
C TYR A 6 11.87 -8.41 9.63
N ASP A 7 12.35 -9.48 10.30
CA ASP A 7 11.55 -10.34 11.18
C ASP A 7 10.25 -10.86 10.52
N PHE A 8 10.32 -11.19 9.23
CA PHE A 8 9.25 -11.90 8.52
C PHE A 8 9.08 -13.32 9.05
N LEU A 9 7.93 -13.92 8.79
CA LEU A 9 7.65 -15.29 9.24
C LEU A 9 8.62 -16.26 8.54
N PRO A 10 9.51 -16.96 9.27
CA PRO A 10 10.46 -17.86 8.64
C PRO A 10 9.73 -19.01 7.93
N ASN A 11 10.16 -19.31 6.71
CA ASN A 11 9.65 -20.43 5.95
C ASN A 11 10.83 -21.28 5.44
N SER A 12 11.15 -22.36 6.16
CA SER A 12 12.34 -23.19 5.90
C SER A 12 12.26 -24.05 4.65
N ILE A 13 11.07 -24.15 4.02
CA ILE A 13 10.90 -24.89 2.76
C ILE A 13 11.10 -24.00 1.53
N LEU A 14 11.32 -22.69 1.71
CA LEU A 14 11.63 -21.81 0.60
C LEU A 14 13.02 -22.11 0.02
N PRO A 15 13.16 -22.09 -1.32
CA PRO A 15 14.47 -22.06 -1.96
C PRO A 15 15.20 -20.75 -1.62
N ASP A 16 16.51 -20.71 -1.85
CA ASP A 16 17.29 -19.49 -1.66
C ASP A 16 16.89 -18.38 -2.65
N ARG A 17 17.32 -17.15 -2.36
CA ARG A 17 16.98 -15.96 -3.15
C ARG A 17 17.47 -16.06 -4.59
N ASP A 18 18.62 -16.69 -4.84
CA ASP A 18 19.18 -16.83 -6.19
C ASP A 18 18.33 -17.75 -7.08
N ALA A 19 17.83 -18.85 -6.49
CA ALA A 19 16.88 -19.74 -7.16
C ALA A 19 15.54 -19.05 -7.43
N ILE A 20 15.04 -18.23 -6.51
CA ILE A 20 13.81 -17.42 -6.73
C ILE A 20 14.03 -16.39 -7.85
N ILE A 21 15.15 -15.66 -7.84
CA ILE A 21 15.51 -14.69 -8.89
C ILE A 21 15.58 -15.38 -10.25
N THR A 22 16.11 -16.60 -10.31
CA THR A 22 16.19 -17.38 -11.54
C THR A 22 14.80 -17.67 -12.10
N LYS A 23 13.86 -18.10 -11.24
CA LYS A 23 12.45 -18.29 -11.64
C LYS A 23 11.77 -16.98 -12.07
N CYS A 24 12.05 -15.86 -11.40
CA CYS A 24 11.54 -14.55 -11.83
C CYS A 24 12.03 -14.17 -13.23
N LYS A 25 13.30 -14.48 -13.56
CA LYS A 25 13.87 -14.25 -14.90
C LYS A 25 13.21 -15.15 -15.96
N GLU A 26 12.99 -16.42 -15.63
CA GLU A 26 12.31 -17.39 -16.51
C GLU A 26 10.86 -17.02 -16.81
N ALA A 27 10.14 -16.52 -15.81
CA ALA A 27 8.76 -16.05 -15.95
C ALA A 27 8.65 -14.73 -16.73
N GLY A 28 9.76 -14.00 -16.92
CA GLY A 28 9.82 -12.72 -17.62
C GLY A 28 9.30 -11.55 -16.80
N PHE A 29 9.63 -10.32 -17.20
CA PHE A 29 9.34 -9.12 -16.41
C PHE A 29 8.08 -8.36 -16.85
N CYS A 30 7.48 -8.72 -17.98
CA CYS A 30 6.46 -7.91 -18.64
C CYS A 30 5.03 -8.50 -18.56
N GLY A 31 4.81 -9.61 -17.84
CA GLY A 31 3.62 -10.44 -18.05
C GLY A 31 2.78 -10.85 -16.83
N GLY A 32 3.15 -10.53 -15.59
CA GLY A 32 2.39 -11.02 -14.43
C GLY A 32 2.61 -10.26 -13.14
N THR A 33 1.58 -10.29 -12.27
CA THR A 33 1.59 -9.82 -10.88
C THR A 33 2.36 -10.76 -9.94
N GLY A 34 2.90 -11.86 -10.48
CA GLY A 34 3.64 -12.88 -9.76
C GLY A 34 3.42 -14.28 -10.30
N PHE A 35 3.93 -15.29 -9.59
CA PHE A 35 3.67 -16.70 -9.88
C PHE A 35 3.59 -17.54 -8.60
N PRO A 36 2.88 -18.70 -8.63
CA PRO A 36 2.92 -19.65 -7.52
C PRO A 36 4.29 -20.36 -7.51
N LEU A 37 5.01 -20.22 -6.40
CA LEU A 37 6.24 -20.95 -6.15
C LEU A 37 5.92 -22.35 -5.65
N ARG A 38 6.52 -23.36 -6.29
CA ARG A 38 6.34 -24.77 -5.96
C ARG A 38 7.54 -25.32 -5.18
N ASP A 39 7.31 -26.39 -4.44
CA ASP A 39 8.37 -27.14 -3.76
C ASP A 39 9.41 -27.71 -4.75
N ALA A 40 10.46 -28.34 -4.21
CA ALA A 40 11.54 -28.91 -4.99
C ALA A 40 11.08 -30.03 -5.96
N ASN A 41 9.95 -30.69 -5.68
CA ASN A 41 9.38 -31.74 -6.52
C ASN A 41 8.39 -31.18 -7.56
N GLY A 42 8.01 -29.91 -7.44
CA GLY A 42 7.00 -29.27 -8.28
C GLY A 42 5.56 -29.63 -7.91
N GLU A 43 5.33 -30.34 -6.82
CA GLU A 43 4.04 -30.95 -6.50
C GLU A 43 3.12 -29.95 -5.78
N ALA A 44 3.58 -29.39 -4.65
CA ALA A 44 2.81 -28.44 -3.87
C ALA A 44 3.20 -26.99 -4.15
N ILE A 45 2.20 -26.08 -4.13
CA ILE A 45 2.45 -24.64 -4.07
C ILE A 45 2.81 -24.29 -2.62
N ILE A 46 3.97 -23.68 -2.44
CA ILE A 46 4.53 -23.36 -1.11
C ILE A 46 4.47 -21.86 -0.80
N ALA A 47 4.38 -21.01 -1.82
CA ALA A 47 4.29 -19.56 -1.69
C ALA A 47 3.78 -18.90 -2.98
N TRP A 48 3.45 -17.62 -2.91
CA TRP A 48 3.29 -16.73 -4.04
C TRP A 48 4.50 -15.79 -4.12
N VAL A 49 5.01 -15.57 -5.33
CA VAL A 49 6.13 -14.64 -5.59
C VAL A 49 5.59 -13.47 -6.40
N LYS A 50 5.49 -12.29 -5.78
CA LYS A 50 5.23 -11.01 -6.47
C LYS A 50 6.57 -10.34 -6.75
N TYR A 51 6.81 -9.91 -7.99
CA TYR A 51 8.06 -9.27 -8.37
C TYR A 51 7.87 -8.25 -9.49
N GLY A 52 8.74 -7.25 -9.54
CA GLY A 52 8.66 -6.20 -10.56
C GLY A 52 9.40 -4.93 -10.18
N PRO A 53 9.48 -3.95 -11.10
CA PRO A 53 10.20 -2.70 -10.88
C PRO A 53 9.54 -1.78 -9.85
N TYR A 54 8.25 -1.99 -9.56
CA TYR A 54 7.48 -1.21 -8.59
C TYR A 54 7.22 -1.96 -7.28
N VAL A 55 7.69 -3.21 -7.18
CA VAL A 55 7.57 -4.02 -5.97
C VAL A 55 8.67 -3.59 -5.01
N THR A 56 8.33 -3.33 -3.75
CA THR A 56 9.30 -2.83 -2.77
C THR A 56 9.34 -3.67 -1.50
N VAL A 57 10.48 -3.64 -0.80
CA VAL A 57 10.58 -4.26 0.54
C VAL A 57 9.63 -3.57 1.53
N ASN A 58 9.36 -2.28 1.37
CA ASN A 58 8.48 -1.53 2.27
C ASN A 58 7.00 -1.89 2.07
N GLU A 59 6.59 -2.21 0.84
CA GLU A 59 5.29 -2.86 0.59
C GLU A 59 5.18 -4.16 1.40
N ALA A 60 6.20 -5.02 1.34
CA ALA A 60 6.22 -6.27 2.10
C ALA A 60 6.13 -6.04 3.61
N ARG A 61 6.84 -5.04 4.13
CA ARG A 61 6.78 -4.66 5.55
C ARG A 61 5.41 -4.13 5.97
N THR A 62 4.76 -3.32 5.13
CA THR A 62 3.39 -2.87 5.38
C THR A 62 2.41 -4.04 5.37
N GLN A 63 2.53 -4.96 4.42
CA GLN A 63 1.69 -6.16 4.35
C GLN A 63 1.87 -7.06 5.58
N ASP A 64 3.12 -7.32 5.98
CA ASP A 64 3.44 -8.13 7.16
C ASP A 64 2.89 -7.49 8.45
N PHE A 65 3.07 -6.18 8.60
CA PHE A 65 2.48 -5.41 9.69
C PHE A 65 0.96 -5.56 9.73
N ALA A 66 0.26 -5.34 8.61
CA ALA A 66 -1.18 -5.51 8.53
C ALA A 66 -1.62 -6.94 8.86
N SER A 67 -0.89 -7.95 8.36
CA SER A 67 -1.16 -9.37 8.65
C SER A 67 -1.07 -9.65 10.16
N LYS A 68 -0.03 -9.15 10.82
CA LYS A 68 0.18 -9.28 12.26
C LYS A 68 -0.90 -8.56 13.07
N GLU A 69 -1.28 -7.33 12.71
CA GLU A 69 -2.35 -6.59 13.41
C GLU A 69 -3.72 -7.26 13.25
N LEU A 70 -4.07 -7.73 12.05
CA LEU A 70 -5.32 -8.45 11.80
C LEU A 70 -5.41 -9.75 12.60
N ALA A 71 -4.29 -10.46 12.78
CA ALA A 71 -4.24 -11.69 13.55
C ALA A 71 -4.46 -11.50 15.07
N ARG A 72 -4.26 -10.29 15.60
CA ARG A 72 -4.42 -9.99 17.04
C ARG A 72 -5.88 -9.84 17.48
N THR A 73 -6.83 -9.78 16.56
CA THR A 73 -8.26 -9.60 16.89
C THR A 73 -9.07 -10.78 16.37
N PRO A 74 -9.04 -11.93 17.07
CA PRO A 74 -9.53 -13.21 16.55
C PRO A 74 -11.06 -13.32 16.46
N ASP A 75 -11.82 -12.51 17.19
CA ASP A 75 -13.24 -12.79 17.42
C ASP A 75 -14.12 -12.64 16.16
N PHE A 76 -13.67 -11.89 15.14
CA PHE A 76 -14.27 -11.86 13.80
C PHE A 76 -13.21 -11.46 12.79
N ALA A 77 -12.39 -12.40 12.29
CA ALA A 77 -11.41 -12.11 11.25
C ALA A 77 -12.11 -11.85 9.90
N LEU A 78 -12.78 -10.70 9.78
CA LEU A 78 -13.48 -10.24 8.57
C LEU A 78 -12.56 -10.21 7.34
N VAL A 79 -11.26 -10.00 7.57
CA VAL A 79 -10.22 -9.98 6.55
C VAL A 79 -8.88 -10.44 7.13
N LYS A 80 -8.06 -11.06 6.29
CA LYS A 80 -6.65 -11.36 6.55
C LYS A 80 -5.75 -10.71 5.49
N ALA A 81 -4.47 -10.60 5.77
CA ALA A 81 -3.45 -10.30 4.75
C ALA A 81 -2.49 -11.49 4.64
N PRO A 82 -2.03 -11.88 3.43
CA PRO A 82 -1.08 -12.97 3.29
C PRO A 82 0.17 -12.72 4.11
N ARG A 83 0.62 -13.73 4.85
CA ARG A 83 1.86 -13.64 5.63
C ARG A 83 3.05 -13.49 4.69
N VAL A 84 4.00 -12.63 5.04
CA VAL A 84 5.23 -12.45 4.28
C VAL A 84 6.31 -13.38 4.83
N PHE A 85 7.00 -14.06 3.93
CA PHE A 85 8.09 -14.99 4.27
C PHE A 85 9.47 -14.41 3.97
N ASP A 86 9.61 -13.70 2.85
CA ASP A 86 10.84 -13.00 2.47
C ASP A 86 10.51 -11.80 1.57
N ALA A 87 11.37 -10.79 1.60
CA ALA A 87 11.36 -9.71 0.63
C ALA A 87 12.79 -9.20 0.40
N PHE A 88 13.12 -8.94 -0.86
CA PHE A 88 14.46 -8.50 -1.25
C PHE A 88 14.43 -7.76 -2.59
N GLN A 89 15.55 -7.14 -2.92
CA GLN A 89 15.78 -6.45 -4.18
C GLN A 89 17.02 -7.00 -4.89
N TRP A 90 17.06 -6.88 -6.21
CA TRP A 90 18.24 -7.18 -7.00
C TRP A 90 18.36 -6.23 -8.19
N GLU A 91 19.58 -6.06 -8.67
CA GLU A 91 19.86 -5.19 -9.80
C GLU A 91 19.57 -5.87 -11.14
N HIS A 92 18.88 -5.14 -12.01
CA HIS A 92 18.76 -5.43 -13.43
C HIS A 92 19.41 -4.26 -14.21
N PRO A 93 20.02 -4.48 -15.39
CA PRO A 93 20.80 -3.43 -16.08
C PRO A 93 20.07 -2.11 -16.33
N ALA A 94 18.73 -2.12 -16.38
CA ALA A 94 17.90 -0.94 -16.62
C ALA A 94 17.19 -0.39 -15.37
N PHE A 95 17.07 -1.16 -14.29
CA PHE A 95 16.27 -0.81 -13.11
C PHE A 95 16.53 -1.79 -11.96
N THR A 96 16.21 -1.40 -10.74
CA THR A 96 16.17 -2.33 -9.59
C THR A 96 14.83 -3.08 -9.58
N LEU A 97 14.86 -4.37 -9.29
CA LEU A 97 13.67 -5.22 -9.15
C LEU A 97 13.45 -5.58 -7.69
N GLY A 98 12.20 -5.52 -7.23
CA GLY A 98 11.80 -6.07 -5.94
C GLY A 98 11.11 -7.41 -6.06
N CYS A 99 11.18 -8.19 -4.98
CA CYS A 99 10.51 -9.48 -4.79
C CYS A 99 9.86 -9.51 -3.41
N ILE A 100 8.63 -10.03 -3.35
CA ILE A 100 7.91 -10.39 -2.12
C ILE A 100 7.51 -11.86 -2.25
N VAL A 101 7.96 -12.68 -1.31
CA VAL A 101 7.59 -14.08 -1.16
C VAL A 101 6.59 -14.17 -0.01
N MET A 102 5.38 -14.59 -0.30
CA MET A 102 4.26 -14.53 0.66
C MET A 102 3.38 -15.79 0.59
N GLU A 103 2.46 -15.90 1.54
CA GLU A 103 1.45 -16.95 1.57
C GLU A 103 0.64 -16.98 0.27
N TYR A 104 0.54 -18.17 -0.32
CA TYR A 104 -0.35 -18.39 -1.46
C TYR A 104 -1.79 -18.52 -0.96
N VAL A 105 -2.67 -17.64 -1.46
CA VAL A 105 -4.11 -17.70 -1.18
C VAL A 105 -4.80 -18.34 -2.38
N ASP A 106 -5.12 -19.63 -2.24
CA ASP A 106 -5.96 -20.34 -3.21
C ASP A 106 -7.40 -19.85 -3.11
N GLY A 107 -7.93 -19.29 -4.20
CA GLY A 107 -9.23 -18.65 -4.17
C GLY A 107 -9.54 -17.86 -5.43
N SER A 108 -10.71 -17.25 -5.43
CA SER A 108 -11.18 -16.37 -6.50
C SER A 108 -11.15 -14.92 -6.05
N ASP A 109 -10.76 -14.04 -6.96
CA ASP A 109 -10.84 -12.61 -6.75
C ASP A 109 -12.30 -12.18 -6.52
N CYS A 110 -12.48 -11.14 -5.72
CA CYS A 110 -13.80 -10.59 -5.45
C CYS A 110 -14.38 -9.92 -6.70
N GLY A 111 -15.70 -9.75 -6.71
CA GLY A 111 -16.40 -9.07 -7.80
C GLY A 111 -17.52 -8.16 -7.28
N PRO A 112 -18.34 -7.61 -8.19
CA PRO A 112 -19.42 -6.69 -7.82
C PRO A 112 -20.44 -7.21 -6.79
N VAL A 113 -20.51 -8.52 -6.57
CA VAL A 113 -21.37 -9.17 -5.57
C VAL A 113 -20.77 -9.13 -4.16
N ASP A 114 -19.46 -8.91 -4.03
CA ASP A 114 -18.71 -8.95 -2.76
C ASP A 114 -18.55 -7.58 -2.09
N VAL A 115 -19.14 -6.53 -2.66
CA VAL A 115 -18.97 -5.14 -2.21
C VAL A 115 -19.20 -4.96 -0.71
N ASP A 116 -20.23 -5.61 -0.15
CA ASP A 116 -20.57 -5.47 1.27
C ASP A 116 -19.50 -6.08 2.19
N ASP A 117 -18.92 -7.21 1.80
CA ASP A 117 -17.90 -7.88 2.60
C ASP A 117 -16.53 -7.20 2.42
N VAL A 118 -16.23 -6.71 1.22
CA VAL A 118 -15.04 -5.88 1.00
C VAL A 118 -15.14 -4.56 1.77
N ALA A 119 -16.33 -3.95 1.89
CA ALA A 119 -16.50 -2.77 2.74
C ALA A 119 -16.21 -3.05 4.21
N LYS A 120 -16.65 -4.19 4.76
CA LYS A 120 -16.30 -4.60 6.13
C LYS A 120 -14.80 -4.85 6.28
N ALA A 121 -14.17 -5.47 5.27
CA ALA A 121 -12.72 -5.68 5.24
C ALA A 121 -11.96 -4.35 5.23
N VAL A 122 -12.36 -3.41 4.39
CA VAL A 122 -11.75 -2.08 4.29
C VAL A 122 -11.94 -1.31 5.59
N GLN A 123 -13.13 -1.34 6.20
CA GLN A 123 -13.36 -0.77 7.53
C GLN A 123 -12.33 -1.29 8.53
N ARG A 124 -12.11 -2.61 8.55
CA ARG A 124 -11.14 -3.22 9.45
C ARG A 124 -9.70 -2.80 9.15
N LEU A 125 -9.34 -2.63 7.88
CA LEU A 125 -8.01 -2.18 7.48
C LEU A 125 -7.77 -0.73 7.92
N ILE A 126 -8.72 0.18 7.70
CA ILE A 126 -8.56 1.60 8.07
C ILE A 126 -8.56 1.85 9.57
N ASP A 127 -9.02 0.89 10.38
CA ASP A 127 -8.91 0.93 11.83
C ASP A 127 -7.49 0.57 12.34
N ILE A 128 -6.61 0.05 11.47
CA ILE A 128 -5.24 -0.31 11.84
C ILE A 128 -4.40 0.96 12.00
N ARG A 129 -3.97 1.23 13.23
CA ARG A 129 -3.06 2.33 13.56
C ARG A 129 -1.61 1.91 13.32
N GLY A 130 -0.84 2.76 12.64
CA GLY A 130 0.59 2.58 12.41
C GLY A 130 1.44 2.74 13.68
N PRO A 131 2.65 2.12 13.72
CA PRO A 131 3.57 2.25 14.84
C PRO A 131 4.31 3.59 14.85
N ASP A 132 4.44 4.22 13.68
CA ASP A 132 5.22 5.45 13.48
C ASP A 132 4.31 6.63 13.10
N LEU A 133 4.80 7.85 13.30
CA LEU A 133 4.13 9.10 12.92
C LEU A 133 4.61 9.66 11.56
N ALA A 134 5.51 8.95 10.87
CA ALA A 134 5.99 9.34 9.55
C ALA A 134 5.06 8.81 8.44
N PRO A 135 4.50 9.67 7.57
CA PRO A 135 3.68 9.24 6.45
C PRO A 135 4.42 8.31 5.48
N GLY A 136 3.75 7.26 5.00
CA GLY A 136 4.28 6.31 4.00
C GLY A 136 4.15 4.85 4.42
N HIS A 137 4.90 3.96 3.76
CA HIS A 137 4.98 2.55 4.18
C HIS A 137 5.68 2.39 5.54
N ILE A 138 5.54 1.22 6.16
CA ILE A 138 6.31 0.85 7.34
C ILE A 138 7.81 0.99 7.07
N GLY A 139 8.50 1.76 7.92
CA GLY A 139 9.88 2.21 7.68
C GLY A 139 10.00 3.65 7.14
N GLY A 140 8.86 4.32 6.92
CA GLY A 140 8.73 5.75 6.66
C GLY A 140 9.19 6.19 5.28
N THR A 141 8.73 5.55 4.20
CA THR A 141 9.23 5.80 2.83
C THR A 141 8.39 6.82 2.05
N LEU A 142 8.55 6.86 0.73
CA LEU A 142 7.64 7.63 -0.13
C LEU A 142 6.19 7.22 0.15
N VAL A 143 5.31 8.21 0.14
CA VAL A 143 3.86 7.98 0.21
C VAL A 143 3.41 7.52 -1.17
N HIS A 144 2.71 6.37 -1.19
CA HIS A 144 1.96 5.93 -2.35
C HIS A 144 0.46 6.20 -2.14
N SER A 145 -0.10 7.09 -2.94
CA SER A 145 -1.50 7.53 -2.77
C SER A 145 -2.05 8.19 -4.04
N PHE A 146 -3.36 8.06 -4.25
CA PHE A 146 -4.14 8.79 -5.27
C PHE A 146 -3.96 10.32 -5.24
N PHE A 147 -3.48 10.88 -4.14
CA PHE A 147 -3.16 12.29 -4.07
C PHE A 147 -2.12 12.73 -5.12
N PHE A 148 -1.14 11.87 -5.43
CA PHE A 148 -0.07 12.18 -6.39
C PHE A 148 -0.39 11.63 -7.79
N LEU A 149 0.03 12.34 -8.84
CA LEU A 149 -0.28 12.01 -10.24
C LEU A 149 0.13 10.58 -10.62
N ASP A 150 1.38 10.22 -10.36
CA ASP A 150 1.93 8.88 -10.63
C ASP A 150 1.81 7.97 -9.41
N TRP A 151 0.92 8.31 -8.48
CA TRP A 151 0.68 7.63 -7.23
C TRP A 151 1.88 7.61 -6.27
N VAL A 152 2.98 8.28 -6.59
CA VAL A 152 4.18 8.35 -5.77
C VAL A 152 4.49 9.79 -5.39
N ALA A 153 4.76 10.02 -4.11
CA ALA A 153 5.20 11.32 -3.62
C ALA A 153 6.54 11.74 -4.25
N PRO A 154 6.74 13.04 -4.57
CA PRO A 154 7.99 13.54 -5.13
C PRO A 154 9.14 13.61 -4.11
N ALA A 155 8.85 13.36 -2.83
CA ALA A 155 9.83 13.34 -1.75
C ALA A 155 9.34 12.46 -0.60
N ARG A 156 10.29 12.00 0.21
CA ARG A 156 10.02 11.33 1.48
C ARG A 156 9.58 12.37 2.51
N TYR A 157 8.46 12.12 3.18
CA TYR A 157 8.01 12.94 4.31
C TYR A 157 8.50 12.30 5.61
N THR A 158 9.23 13.05 6.42
CA THR A 158 9.73 12.57 7.72
C THR A 158 8.74 12.84 8.85
N SER A 159 7.74 13.68 8.60
CA SER A 159 6.69 14.06 9.54
C SER A 159 5.39 14.39 8.80
N VAL A 160 4.26 14.36 9.53
CA VAL A 160 2.97 14.86 9.02
C VAL A 160 3.04 16.36 8.67
N THR A 161 3.84 17.13 9.41
CA THR A 161 4.10 18.56 9.11
C THR A 161 4.73 18.75 7.73
N ASP A 162 5.60 17.85 7.28
CA ASP A 162 6.17 17.90 5.92
C ASP A 162 5.11 17.75 4.84
N LEU A 163 4.21 16.78 5.04
CA LEU A 163 3.09 16.53 4.13
C LEU A 163 2.10 17.70 4.13
N GLN A 164 1.76 18.22 5.30
CA GLN A 164 0.88 19.38 5.46
C GLN A 164 1.44 20.63 4.77
N ASP A 165 2.71 20.94 5.04
CA ASP A 165 3.37 22.11 4.45
C ASP A 165 3.41 22.00 2.92
N HIS A 166 3.65 20.80 2.39
CA HIS A 166 3.63 20.58 0.95
C HIS A 166 2.24 20.86 0.35
N ILE A 167 1.17 20.29 0.93
CA ILE A 167 -0.22 20.53 0.49
C ILE A 167 -0.55 22.03 0.55
N ASN A 168 -0.25 22.68 1.67
CA ASN A 168 -0.52 24.10 1.87
C ASN A 168 0.30 24.99 0.92
N ASN A 169 1.53 24.60 0.57
CA ASN A 169 2.33 25.31 -0.43
C ASN A 169 1.75 25.15 -1.84
N ILE A 170 1.22 23.98 -2.20
CA ILE A 170 0.54 23.76 -3.49
C ILE A 170 -0.68 24.66 -3.60
N LEU A 171 -1.54 24.67 -2.57
CA LEU A 171 -2.73 25.53 -2.50
C LEU A 171 -2.34 27.01 -2.62
N LYS A 172 -1.37 27.46 -1.83
CA LYS A 172 -0.84 28.84 -1.90
C LYS A 172 -0.31 29.18 -3.28
N HIS A 173 0.45 28.28 -3.89
CA HIS A 173 1.04 28.50 -5.21
C HIS A 173 -0.02 28.70 -6.30
N LYS A 174 -1.19 28.09 -6.15
CA LYS A 174 -2.35 28.25 -7.05
C LYS A 174 -3.30 29.38 -6.66
N GLY A 175 -2.98 30.16 -5.64
CA GLY A 175 -3.82 31.24 -5.16
C GLY A 175 -5.08 30.77 -4.43
N ASP A 176 -5.13 29.50 -4.02
CA ASP A 176 -6.21 28.97 -3.19
C ASP A 176 -6.00 29.43 -1.73
N SER A 177 -7.05 30.01 -1.13
CA SER A 177 -7.00 30.52 0.24
C SER A 177 -7.18 29.44 1.30
N ARG A 178 -7.69 28.26 0.93
CA ARG A 178 -7.90 27.14 1.87
C ARG A 178 -6.56 26.63 2.42
N ARG A 179 -6.57 26.18 3.66
CA ARG A 179 -5.43 25.53 4.33
C ARG A 179 -5.93 24.29 5.03
N VAL A 180 -5.05 23.30 5.11
CA VAL A 180 -5.33 22.03 5.78
C VAL A 180 -4.55 21.96 7.09
N ASP A 181 -5.14 21.29 8.06
CA ASP A 181 -4.55 20.96 9.36
C ASP A 181 -4.63 19.44 9.63
N ILE A 182 -3.89 18.69 8.83
CA ILE A 182 -3.75 17.24 8.97
C ILE A 182 -2.81 16.84 10.12
N VAL A 183 -2.05 17.79 10.70
CA VAL A 183 -1.23 17.56 11.89
C VAL A 183 -2.13 17.31 13.11
N SER A 184 -3.12 18.18 13.33
CA SER A 184 -4.12 17.99 14.41
C SER A 184 -4.89 16.68 14.24
N GLU A 185 -5.19 16.31 13.00
CA GLU A 185 -5.83 15.04 12.68
C GLU A 185 -4.98 13.82 13.09
N ALA A 186 -3.67 13.89 12.85
CA ALA A 186 -2.72 12.82 13.11
C ALA A 186 -2.24 12.74 14.58
N GLU A 187 -2.76 13.58 15.50
CA GLU A 187 -2.44 13.50 16.93
C GLU A 187 -2.74 12.10 17.51
N ASN A 188 -3.80 11.47 17.00
CA ASN A 188 -4.19 10.10 17.36
C ASN A 188 -3.49 9.03 16.52
N GLY A 189 -2.42 9.39 15.81
CA GLY A 189 -1.62 8.51 14.97
C GLY A 189 -2.03 8.50 13.51
N LEU A 190 -1.24 7.76 12.73
CA LEU A 190 -1.51 7.47 11.32
C LEU A 190 -2.24 6.13 11.19
N PHE A 191 -3.08 6.02 10.19
CA PHE A 191 -3.90 4.85 9.92
C PHE A 191 -3.52 4.22 8.59
N LEU A 192 -3.67 2.91 8.51
CA LEU A 192 -3.47 2.18 7.26
C LEU A 192 -4.52 2.65 6.25
N CYS A 193 -4.06 3.23 5.15
CA CYS A 193 -4.88 3.80 4.10
C CYS A 193 -4.70 2.95 2.84
N PRO A 194 -5.56 1.93 2.60
CA PRO A 194 -5.57 1.21 1.34
C PRO A 194 -6.15 2.14 0.26
N CYS A 195 -5.29 2.62 -0.64
CA CYS A 195 -5.76 3.46 -1.73
C CYS A 195 -6.41 2.61 -2.83
N ASP A 196 -5.78 1.51 -3.24
CA ASP A 196 -6.20 0.71 -4.41
C ASP A 196 -7.27 -0.35 -4.11
N ILE A 197 -8.52 0.08 -3.92
CA ILE A 197 -9.66 -0.83 -3.70
C ILE A 197 -10.19 -1.37 -5.05
N ASP A 198 -9.42 -2.27 -5.65
CA ASP A 198 -9.82 -3.04 -6.83
C ASP A 198 -10.34 -4.43 -6.44
N PRO A 199 -11.37 -4.99 -7.10
CA PRO A 199 -11.81 -6.37 -6.89
C PRO A 199 -10.68 -7.40 -6.93
N GLY A 200 -9.68 -7.24 -7.81
CA GLY A 200 -8.52 -8.12 -7.92
C GLY A 200 -7.59 -8.11 -6.70
N ASN A 201 -7.67 -7.06 -5.89
CA ASN A 201 -6.89 -6.92 -4.65
C ASN A 201 -7.60 -7.54 -3.44
N PHE A 202 -8.74 -8.21 -3.64
CA PHE A 202 -9.41 -8.97 -2.58
C PHE A 202 -9.71 -10.37 -3.09
N ARG A 203 -9.43 -11.39 -2.27
CA ARG A 203 -9.62 -12.79 -2.66
C ARG A 203 -10.35 -13.57 -1.58
N ARG A 204 -11.36 -14.35 -1.99
CA ARG A 204 -11.99 -15.33 -1.10
C ARG A 204 -11.29 -16.67 -1.24
N ARG A 205 -10.77 -17.16 -0.11
CA ARG A 205 -10.09 -18.45 -0.05
C ARG A 205 -11.07 -19.60 -0.27
N SER A 206 -10.71 -20.56 -1.13
CA SER A 206 -11.60 -21.66 -1.56
C SER A 206 -12.09 -22.53 -0.40
N ILE A 207 -11.23 -22.80 0.58
CA ILE A 207 -11.49 -23.83 1.61
C ILE A 207 -12.50 -23.38 2.69
N ASP A 208 -12.55 -22.09 3.01
CA ASP A 208 -13.33 -21.56 4.13
C ASP A 208 -14.01 -20.22 3.85
N GLY A 209 -13.88 -19.69 2.62
CA GLY A 209 -14.47 -18.41 2.23
C GLY A 209 -13.82 -17.18 2.90
N GLN A 210 -12.71 -17.37 3.64
CA GLN A 210 -12.00 -16.29 4.30
C GLN A 210 -11.56 -15.25 3.28
N LEU A 211 -11.88 -13.99 3.54
CA LEU A 211 -11.48 -12.87 2.71
C LEU A 211 -10.04 -12.45 3.03
N PHE A 212 -9.24 -12.25 1.98
CA PHE A 212 -7.88 -11.75 2.05
C PHE A 212 -7.79 -10.43 1.30
N ALA A 213 -7.18 -9.42 1.92
CA ALA A 213 -6.68 -8.24 1.24
C ALA A 213 -5.30 -8.53 0.67
N LEU A 214 -5.14 -8.26 -0.62
CA LEU A 214 -3.92 -8.43 -1.40
C LEU A 214 -3.41 -7.04 -1.81
N ASP A 215 -2.21 -7.02 -2.38
CA ASP A 215 -1.56 -5.82 -2.93
C ASP A 215 -1.50 -4.60 -2.00
N PHE A 216 -0.38 -4.47 -1.30
CA PHE A 216 -0.13 -3.35 -0.39
C PHE A 216 0.70 -2.25 -1.05
N GLY A 217 0.91 -2.29 -2.37
CA GLY A 217 1.80 -1.37 -3.08
C GLY A 217 1.39 0.10 -2.96
N ALA A 218 0.08 0.36 -2.97
CA ALA A 218 -0.52 1.67 -2.73
C ALA A 218 -1.18 1.79 -1.34
N THR A 219 -0.68 1.04 -0.36
CA THR A 219 -1.17 1.10 1.04
C THR A 219 -0.12 1.75 1.93
N CYS A 220 -0.45 2.91 2.51
CA CYS A 220 0.45 3.69 3.36
C CYS A 220 -0.20 4.02 4.72
N LEU A 221 0.63 4.38 5.70
CA LEU A 221 0.18 5.02 6.92
C LEU A 221 0.01 6.51 6.67
N LEU A 222 -1.21 7.01 6.82
CA LEU A 222 -1.58 8.40 6.52
C LEU A 222 -2.60 8.93 7.54
N PRO A 223 -2.78 10.26 7.63
CA PRO A 223 -3.94 10.84 8.31
C PRO A 223 -5.24 10.26 7.71
N SER A 224 -6.26 10.04 8.54
CA SER A 224 -7.52 9.38 8.14
C SER A 224 -8.22 10.06 6.94
N SER A 225 -8.06 11.37 6.76
CA SER A 225 -8.59 12.16 5.65
C SER A 225 -8.07 11.68 4.30
N PHE A 226 -6.89 11.07 4.23
CA PHE A 226 -6.34 10.54 2.99
C PHE A 226 -7.14 9.34 2.46
N PHE A 227 -7.81 8.59 3.34
CA PHE A 227 -8.74 7.56 2.88
C PHE A 227 -9.92 8.20 2.14
N ALA A 228 -10.52 9.25 2.71
CA ALA A 228 -11.60 9.99 2.05
C ALA A 228 -11.16 10.60 0.71
N VAL A 229 -9.94 11.14 0.65
CA VAL A 229 -9.32 11.65 -0.58
C VAL A 229 -9.20 10.54 -1.63
N ALA A 230 -8.65 9.37 -1.26
CA ALA A 230 -8.53 8.23 -2.17
C ALA A 230 -9.91 7.79 -2.71
N MET A 231 -10.93 7.75 -1.85
CA MET A 231 -12.29 7.38 -2.26
C MET A 231 -12.92 8.39 -3.21
N ARG A 232 -12.65 9.70 -3.03
CA ARG A 232 -13.13 10.75 -3.94
C ARG A 232 -12.43 10.74 -5.30
N LEU A 233 -11.13 10.46 -5.31
CA LEU A 233 -10.31 10.47 -6.53
C LEU A 233 -10.42 9.18 -7.34
N SER A 234 -10.94 8.10 -6.74
CA SER A 234 -11.09 6.83 -7.43
C SER A 234 -12.15 6.87 -8.54
N GLU A 235 -11.74 6.54 -9.76
CA GLU A 235 -12.65 6.36 -10.90
C GLU A 235 -13.31 4.97 -10.92
N ASN A 236 -12.75 4.01 -10.16
CA ASN A 236 -13.19 2.62 -10.13
C ASN A 236 -14.62 2.50 -9.54
N ARG A 237 -15.54 1.91 -10.31
CA ARG A 237 -16.95 1.74 -9.90
C ARG A 237 -17.09 0.83 -8.68
N PHE A 238 -16.26 -0.20 -8.56
CA PHE A 238 -16.25 -1.08 -7.39
C PHE A 238 -15.79 -0.32 -6.15
N CYS A 239 -14.65 0.37 -6.22
CA CYS A 239 -14.14 1.22 -5.15
C CYS A 239 -15.20 2.22 -4.64
N ARG A 240 -15.89 2.93 -5.54
CA ARG A 240 -16.95 3.88 -5.15
C ARG A 240 -18.13 3.21 -4.42
N LYS A 241 -18.51 2.00 -4.83
CA LYS A 241 -19.57 1.25 -4.14
C LYS A 241 -19.12 0.76 -2.76
N VAL A 242 -17.85 0.36 -2.62
CA VAL A 242 -17.25 -0.01 -1.34
C VAL A 242 -17.22 1.22 -0.43
N ALA A 243 -16.72 2.36 -0.91
CA ALA A 243 -16.64 3.62 -0.16
C ALA A 243 -18.00 4.04 0.44
N GLN A 244 -19.10 3.87 -0.31
CA GLN A 244 -20.46 4.17 0.17
C GLN A 244 -20.91 3.33 1.38
N ARG A 245 -20.19 2.28 1.74
CA ARG A 245 -20.50 1.33 2.82
C ARG A 245 -19.47 1.32 3.93
N VAL A 246 -18.35 2.02 3.76
CA VAL A 246 -17.32 2.19 4.80
C VAL A 246 -17.68 3.45 5.59
N THR A 247 -17.59 3.36 6.92
CA THR A 247 -17.75 4.53 7.79
C THR A 247 -16.38 5.12 8.06
N TYR A 248 -16.12 6.29 7.51
CA TYR A 248 -14.91 7.06 7.74
C TYR A 248 -15.27 8.53 7.91
N ASN A 249 -14.49 9.24 8.73
CA ASN A 249 -14.64 10.67 8.87
C ASN A 249 -14.23 11.34 7.57
N GLU A 250 -15.01 12.33 7.14
CA GLU A 250 -14.66 13.19 6.02
C GLU A 250 -14.46 14.62 6.56
N PRO A 251 -13.24 14.95 7.03
CA PRO A 251 -12.95 16.29 7.55
C PRO A 251 -13.20 17.38 6.51
N GLU A 252 -13.43 18.61 6.97
CA GLU A 252 -13.63 19.78 6.11
C GLU A 252 -12.45 19.97 5.12
N ASP A 253 -11.24 19.56 5.54
CA ASP A 253 -10.00 19.66 4.78
C ASP A 253 -9.95 18.79 3.52
N VAL A 254 -10.76 17.73 3.42
CA VAL A 254 -10.72 16.79 2.28
C VAL A 254 -10.88 17.51 0.95
N SER A 255 -11.77 18.49 0.87
CA SER A 255 -12.00 19.27 -0.36
C SER A 255 -10.79 20.12 -0.75
N ALA A 256 -9.99 20.59 0.21
CA ALA A 256 -8.76 21.31 -0.04
C ALA A 256 -7.63 20.36 -0.46
N ILE A 257 -7.50 19.20 0.18
CA ILE A 257 -6.53 18.16 -0.21
C ILE A 257 -6.81 17.67 -1.64
N VAL A 258 -8.06 17.38 -2.00
CA VAL A 258 -8.45 17.01 -3.37
C VAL A 258 -8.09 18.11 -4.38
N ALA A 259 -8.31 19.38 -4.04
CA ALA A 259 -7.93 20.47 -4.94
C ALA A 259 -6.41 20.58 -5.13
N ALA A 260 -5.63 20.39 -4.06
CA ALA A 260 -4.17 20.34 -4.16
C ALA A 260 -3.70 19.18 -5.08
N SER A 261 -4.34 18.00 -5.00
CA SER A 261 -4.07 16.89 -5.92
C SER A 261 -4.31 17.27 -7.38
N TYR A 262 -5.47 17.87 -7.71
CA TYR A 262 -5.74 18.35 -9.07
C TYR A 262 -4.75 19.41 -9.56
N TYR A 263 -4.28 20.27 -8.66
CA TYR A 263 -3.28 21.27 -9.02
C TYR A 263 -1.92 20.67 -9.37
N LEU A 264 -1.54 19.53 -8.79
CA LEU A 264 -0.32 18.82 -9.13
C LEU A 264 -0.33 18.28 -10.57
N VAL A 265 -1.50 17.92 -11.12
CA VAL A 265 -1.64 17.42 -12.50
C VAL A 265 -1.03 18.38 -13.52
N GLN A 266 -1.13 19.70 -13.27
CA GLN A 266 -0.60 20.74 -14.17
C GLN A 266 0.93 20.78 -14.22
N PHE A 267 1.62 20.11 -13.29
CA PHE A 267 3.06 20.13 -13.13
C PHE A 267 3.74 18.77 -13.41
N GLY A 268 2.95 17.72 -13.67
CA GLY A 268 3.50 16.38 -13.88
C GLY A 268 4.28 15.87 -12.67
N ALA A 269 5.40 15.18 -12.93
CA ALA A 269 6.29 14.64 -11.91
C ALA A 269 7.28 15.65 -11.30
N GLN A 270 7.16 16.95 -11.61
CA GLN A 270 8.09 17.94 -11.07
C GLN A 270 7.87 18.15 -9.56
N PRO A 271 8.93 18.27 -8.74
CA PRO A 271 8.83 18.53 -7.31
C PRO A 271 8.41 19.98 -7.05
N VAL A 272 7.15 20.30 -7.30
CA VAL A 272 6.59 21.64 -7.11
C VAL A 272 6.20 21.85 -5.66
N ALA A 273 6.44 23.05 -5.13
CA ALA A 273 5.94 23.49 -3.83
C ALA A 273 6.40 22.64 -2.62
N LEU A 274 7.43 21.80 -2.78
CA LEU A 274 8.05 21.10 -1.66
C LEU A 274 8.52 22.10 -0.58
N PRO A 275 8.37 21.81 0.72
CA PRO A 275 9.00 22.58 1.78
C PRO A 275 10.51 22.69 1.54
N ARG A 276 11.11 23.86 1.82
CA ARG A 276 12.55 24.11 1.58
C ARG A 276 13.46 23.02 2.17
N ARG A 277 13.10 22.48 3.33
CA ARG A 277 13.84 21.40 4.00
C ARG A 277 13.86 20.08 3.23
N LEU A 278 12.88 19.82 2.36
CA LEU A 278 12.83 18.63 1.50
C LEU A 278 13.49 18.85 0.13
N GLN A 279 13.70 20.11 -0.27
CA GLN A 279 14.35 20.43 -1.55
C GLN A 279 15.86 20.14 -1.54
N VAL A 280 16.49 20.19 -0.36
CA VAL A 280 17.94 19.99 -0.19
C VAL A 280 18.31 18.51 0.01
N ALA A 281 17.34 17.67 0.40
CA ALA A 281 17.57 16.24 0.65
C ALA A 281 17.51 15.36 -0.62
N ASN A 282 17.12 15.94 -1.76
CA ASN A 282 16.95 15.26 -3.05
C ASN A 282 18.01 15.66 -4.10
N THR A 283 19.11 16.32 -3.68
CA THR A 283 20.31 16.60 -4.48
C THR A 283 21.49 15.84 -3.92
#